data_AF-M1KBS9-F1
#
_entry.id   AF-M1KBS9-F1
#
_cell.length_a   1.000
_cell.length_b   1.000
_cell.length_c   1.000
_cell.angle_alpha   90.00
_cell.angle_beta   90.00
_cell.angle_gamma   90.00
#
_symmetry.space_group_name_H-M   'P 1'
#
loop_
_entity.id
_entity.type
_entity.pdbx_description
1 polymer ?
#
loop_
_entity_poly.entity_id
_entity_poly.type
_entity_poly.pdbx_seq_one_letter_code
_entity_poly.pdbx_strand_id
1 'polypeptide(L)'
;MGYMGTPLMEQIRRIRDLLSGLDFTFCSKSYVIRCYDNVIDVWLSCSTFYREVLNKVRNDLESKGNSAGIAAVDAALEALGALSNSVGRQSVCHDENREHDINCCFDSFFGSFSNYFQRVDDMKENFPRLFDRFKDTVEKMLQYVDKDLKFQETESSGSEASLKSIFLDLLEMEGGCGHTFFVTRGHRRLSTFLRHLNDNLGLHVFGKYFGYAVDDASLGCLGEVERELDALEKEISRYMLPKAQGARVQGALRDVRESIGSLIQKLQALRAAYDQAVADLKQTTRQNR
;
A
#
# COMPACT_ATOMS: atom_id res chain seq x y z
N MET A 1 43.13 36.70 -25.01
CA MET A 1 41.79 36.32 -24.51
C MET A 1 41.77 34.81 -24.30
N GLY A 2 42.11 34.36 -23.10
CA GLY A 2 41.95 32.96 -22.70
C GLY A 2 40.86 32.89 -21.65
N TYR A 3 39.65 32.51 -22.06
CA TYR A 3 38.59 32.15 -21.13
C TYR A 3 38.94 30.77 -20.52
N MET A 4 39.89 30.75 -19.58
CA MET A 4 39.94 29.66 -18.61
C MET A 4 38.80 29.92 -17.62
N GLY A 5 37.74 29.11 -17.70
CA GLY A 5 36.78 29.01 -16.61
C GLY A 5 37.57 28.73 -15.34
N THR A 6 37.47 29.62 -14.35
CA THR A 6 38.17 29.46 -13.08
C THR A 6 37.77 28.12 -12.45
N PRO A 7 38.66 27.43 -11.70
CA PRO A 7 38.34 26.17 -11.01
C PRO A 7 37.02 26.21 -10.22
N LEU A 8 36.69 27.38 -9.68
CA LEU A 8 35.41 27.73 -9.06
C LEU A 8 34.20 27.54 -9.99
N MET A 9 34.24 28.10 -11.20
CA MET A 9 33.14 28.01 -12.16
C MET A 9 32.94 26.59 -12.68
N GLU A 10 34.02 25.81 -12.74
CA GLU A 10 33.95 24.40 -13.12
C GLU A 10 33.28 23.55 -12.02
N GLN A 11 33.58 23.79 -10.75
CA GLN A 11 32.91 23.11 -9.62
C GLN A 11 31.40 23.44 -9.56
N ILE A 12 31.05 24.72 -9.73
CA ILE A 12 29.64 25.14 -9.79
C ILE A 12 28.92 24.47 -10.97
N ARG A 13 29.58 24.37 -12.13
CA ARG A 13 29.02 23.69 -13.31
C ARG A 13 28.78 22.21 -13.02
N ARG A 14 29.74 21.50 -12.41
CA ARG A 14 29.61 20.08 -12.04
C ARG A 14 28.49 19.84 -11.04
N ILE A 15 28.39 20.67 -9.99
CA ILE A 15 27.29 20.60 -9.03
C ILE A 15 25.95 20.76 -9.75
N ARG A 16 25.83 21.77 -10.63
CA ARG A 16 24.61 21.99 -11.40
C ARG A 16 24.27 20.81 -12.31
N ASP A 17 25.25 20.26 -13.01
CA ASP A 17 25.05 19.15 -13.94
C ASP A 17 24.63 17.88 -13.16
N LEU A 18 25.23 17.60 -11.99
CA LEU A 18 24.83 16.53 -11.08
C LEU A 18 23.39 16.72 -10.56
N LEU A 19 23.06 17.93 -10.08
CA LEU A 19 21.72 18.26 -9.60
C LEU A 19 20.66 18.16 -10.71
N SER A 20 21.02 18.47 -11.96
CA SER A 20 20.10 18.35 -13.11
C SER A 20 19.79 16.89 -13.48
N GLY A 21 20.63 15.95 -13.06
CA GLY A 21 20.40 14.51 -13.23
C GLY A 21 19.54 13.89 -12.11
N LEU A 22 19.28 14.62 -11.02
CA LEU A 22 18.36 14.19 -9.97
C LEU A 22 16.93 14.55 -10.38
N ASP A 23 16.22 13.58 -10.96
CA ASP A 23 14.83 13.77 -11.37
C ASP A 23 13.86 13.49 -10.21
N PHE A 24 13.45 14.55 -9.51
CA PHE A 24 12.43 14.47 -8.47
C PHE A 24 11.00 14.55 -9.02
N THR A 25 10.78 14.59 -10.34
CA THR A 25 9.46 14.88 -10.95
C THR A 25 8.56 13.67 -11.16
N PHE A 26 8.73 12.59 -10.41
CA PHE A 26 7.86 11.42 -10.54
C PHE A 26 6.46 11.69 -9.92
N CYS A 27 5.44 11.75 -10.79
CA CYS A 27 4.05 12.02 -10.42
C CYS A 27 3.39 10.76 -9.82
N SER A 28 3.58 10.55 -8.52
CA SER A 28 3.26 9.31 -7.79
C SER A 28 1.82 9.16 -7.31
N LYS A 29 1.07 10.26 -7.19
CA LYS A 29 -0.26 10.26 -6.57
C LYS A 29 -1.30 9.46 -7.37
N SER A 30 -1.27 9.54 -8.69
CA SER A 30 -2.17 8.78 -9.56
C SER A 30 -1.98 7.27 -9.45
N TYR A 31 -0.72 6.85 -9.31
CA TYR A 31 -0.37 5.45 -9.06
C TYR A 31 -0.93 4.96 -7.71
N VAL A 32 -0.82 5.79 -6.67
CA VAL A 32 -1.29 5.47 -5.31
C VAL A 32 -2.80 5.30 -5.28
N ILE A 33 -3.56 6.22 -5.89
CA ILE A 33 -5.01 6.13 -6.02
C ILE A 33 -5.40 4.83 -6.72
N ARG A 34 -4.78 4.53 -7.87
CA ARG A 34 -5.07 3.30 -8.60
C ARG A 34 -4.78 2.04 -7.79
N CYS A 35 -3.68 2.02 -7.03
CA CYS A 35 -3.37 0.90 -6.13
C CYS A 35 -4.43 0.75 -5.03
N TYR A 36 -4.85 1.87 -4.43
CA TYR A 36 -5.89 1.89 -3.41
C TYR A 36 -7.22 1.38 -3.96
N ASP A 37 -7.71 1.95 -5.07
CA ASP A 37 -8.98 1.55 -5.68
C ASP A 37 -8.98 0.07 -6.07
N ASN A 38 -7.90 -0.46 -6.65
CA ASN A 38 -7.81 -1.89 -6.96
C ASN A 38 -7.99 -2.80 -5.72
N VAL A 39 -7.44 -2.40 -4.57
CA VAL A 39 -7.57 -3.18 -3.33
C VAL A 39 -8.98 -3.03 -2.75
N ILE A 40 -9.58 -1.85 -2.86
CA ILE A 40 -10.97 -1.61 -2.45
C ILE A 40 -11.95 -2.37 -3.34
N ASP A 41 -11.75 -2.42 -4.65
CA ASP A 41 -12.58 -3.20 -5.59
C ASP A 41 -12.52 -4.69 -5.30
N VAL A 42 -11.32 -5.18 -4.97
CA VAL A 42 -11.13 -6.55 -4.47
C VAL A 42 -11.96 -6.77 -3.20
N TRP A 43 -11.88 -5.87 -2.22
CA TRP A 43 -12.68 -5.94 -1.00
C TRP A 43 -14.19 -5.92 -1.27
N LEU A 44 -14.66 -4.96 -2.08
CA LEU A 44 -16.07 -4.79 -2.42
C LEU A 44 -16.63 -6.07 -3.05
N SER A 45 -15.91 -6.64 -4.01
CA SER A 45 -16.26 -7.91 -4.64
C SER A 45 -16.42 -9.04 -3.61
N CYS A 46 -15.50 -9.15 -2.64
CA CYS A 46 -15.57 -10.17 -1.58
C CYS A 46 -16.77 -9.93 -0.65
N SER A 47 -16.93 -8.69 -0.20
CA SER A 47 -17.99 -8.32 0.75
C SER A 47 -19.39 -8.53 0.16
N THR A 48 -19.58 -8.23 -1.13
CA THR A 48 -20.84 -8.45 -1.85
C THR A 48 -21.10 -9.94 -1.98
N PHE A 49 -20.10 -10.73 -2.40
CA PHE A 49 -20.24 -12.18 -2.51
C PHE A 49 -20.68 -12.83 -1.20
N TYR A 50 -19.98 -12.57 -0.09
CA TYR A 50 -20.34 -13.17 1.20
C TYR A 50 -21.70 -12.68 1.71
N ARG A 51 -22.08 -11.43 1.44
CA ARG A 51 -23.42 -10.93 1.76
C ARG A 51 -24.51 -11.69 1.01
N GLU A 52 -24.33 -11.95 -0.27
CA GLU A 52 -25.28 -12.72 -1.09
C GLU A 52 -25.42 -14.17 -0.59
N VAL A 53 -24.29 -14.83 -0.35
CA VAL A 53 -24.25 -16.20 0.16
C VAL A 53 -24.92 -16.30 1.54
N LEU A 54 -24.63 -15.37 2.47
CA LEU A 54 -25.29 -15.31 3.78
C LEU A 54 -26.79 -15.06 3.66
N ASN A 55 -27.22 -14.12 2.80
CA ASN A 55 -28.64 -13.86 2.57
C ASN A 55 -29.36 -15.08 1.99
N LYS A 56 -28.69 -15.88 1.15
CA LYS A 56 -29.27 -17.12 0.62
C LYS A 56 -29.52 -18.15 1.72
N VAL A 57 -28.59 -18.29 2.67
CA VAL A 57 -28.79 -19.12 3.88
C VAL A 57 -29.93 -18.57 4.73
N ARG A 58 -29.96 -17.25 4.93
CA ARG A 58 -31.00 -16.58 5.72
C ARG A 58 -32.40 -16.86 5.18
N ASN A 59 -32.59 -16.71 3.86
CA ASN A 59 -33.88 -16.94 3.20
C ASN A 59 -34.34 -18.41 3.28
N ASP A 60 -33.40 -19.35 3.14
CA ASP A 60 -33.68 -20.78 3.33
C ASP A 60 -34.16 -21.07 4.76
N LEU A 61 -33.50 -20.49 5.77
CA LEU A 61 -33.87 -20.66 7.18
C LEU A 61 -35.20 -19.97 7.53
N GLU A 62 -35.51 -18.83 6.93
CA GLU A 62 -36.81 -18.17 7.03
C GLU A 62 -37.93 -19.05 6.49
N SER A 63 -37.73 -19.68 5.32
CA SER A 63 -38.71 -20.61 4.75
C SER A 63 -38.99 -21.83 5.64
N LYS A 64 -38.01 -22.21 6.47
CA LYS A 64 -38.08 -23.33 7.43
C LYS A 64 -38.51 -22.91 8.84
N GLY A 65 -38.71 -21.61 9.10
CA GLY A 65 -39.04 -21.08 10.43
C GLY A 65 -37.94 -21.28 11.48
N ASN A 66 -36.66 -21.38 11.08
CA ASN A 66 -35.55 -21.66 12.00
C ASN A 66 -34.97 -20.36 12.59
N SER A 67 -35.59 -19.87 13.66
CA SER A 67 -35.20 -18.62 14.33
C SER A 67 -33.76 -18.62 14.87
N ALA A 68 -33.29 -19.74 15.43
CA ALA A 68 -31.92 -19.86 15.94
C ALA A 68 -30.89 -19.74 14.80
N GLY A 69 -31.16 -20.38 13.66
CA GLY A 69 -30.33 -20.26 12.48
C GLY A 69 -30.31 -18.84 11.93
N ILE A 70 -31.47 -18.17 11.83
CA ILE A 70 -31.57 -16.78 11.34
C ILE A 70 -30.71 -15.86 12.20
N ALA A 71 -30.80 -15.96 13.53
CA ALA A 71 -29.98 -15.16 14.44
C ALA A 71 -28.47 -15.39 14.25
N ALA A 72 -28.05 -16.63 13.95
CA ALA A 72 -26.65 -16.94 13.64
C ALA A 72 -26.18 -16.30 12.32
N VAL A 73 -27.04 -16.31 11.29
CA VAL A 73 -26.73 -15.63 10.01
C VAL A 73 -26.67 -14.12 10.19
N ASP A 74 -27.61 -13.53 10.94
CA ASP A 74 -27.65 -12.09 11.19
C ASP A 74 -26.37 -11.63 11.93
N ALA A 75 -25.88 -12.42 12.88
CA ALA A 75 -24.59 -12.15 13.55
C ALA A 75 -23.40 -12.19 12.56
N ALA A 76 -23.40 -13.11 11.60
CA ALA A 76 -22.37 -13.17 10.56
C ALA A 76 -22.44 -11.98 9.58
N LEU A 77 -23.66 -11.56 9.21
CA LEU A 77 -23.89 -10.35 8.41
C LEU A 77 -23.42 -9.09 9.14
N GLU A 78 -23.67 -8.99 10.45
CA GLU A 78 -23.19 -7.88 11.28
C GLU A 78 -21.65 -7.85 11.34
N ALA A 79 -21.01 -9.01 11.54
CA ALA A 79 -19.55 -9.12 11.55
C ALA A 79 -18.91 -8.75 10.20
N LEU A 80 -19.51 -9.20 9.08
CA LEU A 80 -19.11 -8.78 7.73
C LEU A 80 -19.32 -7.27 7.50
N GLY A 81 -20.39 -6.71 8.08
CA GLY A 81 -20.65 -5.27 8.08
C GLY A 81 -19.57 -4.49 8.82
N ALA A 82 -19.13 -4.97 9.99
CA ALA A 82 -18.04 -4.35 10.76
C ALA A 82 -16.71 -4.37 9.99
N LEU A 83 -16.36 -5.49 9.35
CA LEU A 83 -15.22 -5.59 8.44
C LEU A 83 -15.30 -4.59 7.27
N SER A 84 -16.49 -4.47 6.67
CA SER A 84 -16.70 -3.55 5.55
C SER A 84 -16.52 -2.09 5.97
N ASN A 85 -16.95 -1.77 7.19
CA ASN A 85 -16.79 -0.44 7.75
C ASN A 85 -15.33 -0.12 8.09
N SER A 86 -14.52 -1.11 8.51
CA SER A 86 -13.09 -0.89 8.81
C SER A 86 -12.24 -0.66 7.57
N VAL A 87 -12.55 -1.32 6.45
CA VAL A 87 -11.88 -1.07 5.16
C VAL A 87 -12.34 0.27 4.56
N GLY A 88 -13.58 0.67 4.85
CA GLY A 88 -14.20 1.89 4.35
C GLY A 88 -14.99 1.64 3.06
N ARG A 89 -15.99 2.51 2.81
CA ARG A 89 -16.97 2.37 1.72
C ARG A 89 -16.66 3.17 0.45
N GLN A 90 -15.50 3.78 0.34
CA GLN A 90 -15.27 4.78 -0.71
C GLN A 90 -14.15 4.32 -1.62
N SER A 91 -14.50 3.97 -2.86
CA SER A 91 -13.56 4.23 -3.96
C SER A 91 -13.35 5.75 -4.00
N VAL A 92 -12.13 6.15 -4.33
CA VAL A 92 -11.71 7.54 -4.12
C VAL A 92 -12.24 8.46 -5.23
N CYS A 93 -12.62 7.91 -6.39
CA CYS A 93 -13.01 8.67 -7.57
C CYS A 93 -14.15 7.98 -8.35
N HIS A 94 -15.41 8.14 -7.93
CA HIS A 94 -16.60 7.75 -8.69
C HIS A 94 -17.41 8.97 -9.17
N ASP A 95 -16.75 9.95 -9.80
CA ASP A 95 -17.45 11.03 -10.49
C ASP A 95 -17.28 10.82 -12.01
N GLU A 96 -18.23 10.08 -12.60
CA GLU A 96 -18.22 9.68 -14.02
C GLU A 96 -18.18 10.86 -15.01
N ASN A 97 -18.39 12.09 -14.53
CA ASN A 97 -18.48 13.29 -15.36
C ASN A 97 -17.26 14.23 -15.28
N ARG A 98 -16.18 13.82 -14.62
CA ARG A 98 -14.98 14.66 -14.53
C ARG A 98 -13.74 13.80 -14.72
N GLU A 99 -13.00 14.06 -15.81
CA GLU A 99 -11.55 13.88 -15.88
C GLU A 99 -10.88 14.80 -14.82
N HIS A 100 -11.24 14.63 -13.55
CA HIS A 100 -10.57 15.30 -12.45
C HIS A 100 -9.19 14.66 -12.32
N ASP A 101 -8.18 15.51 -12.42
CA ASP A 101 -6.79 15.17 -12.21
C ASP A 101 -6.67 14.24 -10.99
N ILE A 102 -6.19 13.01 -11.21
CA ILE A 102 -6.07 11.97 -10.18
C ILE A 102 -5.18 12.47 -9.01
N ASN A 103 -4.34 13.49 -9.25
CA ASN A 103 -3.62 14.19 -8.18
C ASN A 103 -4.55 14.91 -7.19
N CYS A 104 -5.62 15.54 -7.69
CA CYS A 104 -6.66 16.17 -6.86
C CYS A 104 -7.44 15.14 -6.04
N CYS A 105 -7.65 13.92 -6.56
CA CYS A 105 -8.27 12.83 -5.80
C CYS A 105 -7.41 12.45 -4.59
N PHE A 106 -6.10 12.31 -4.75
CA PHE A 106 -5.20 12.01 -3.63
C PHE A 106 -5.22 13.10 -2.56
N ASP A 107 -5.11 14.36 -2.98
CA ASP A 107 -5.09 15.48 -2.04
C ASP A 107 -6.44 15.67 -1.34
N SER A 108 -7.56 15.42 -2.03
CA SER A 108 -8.90 15.45 -1.44
C SER A 108 -9.10 14.33 -0.41
N PHE A 109 -8.67 13.12 -0.73
CA PHE A 109 -9.00 11.93 0.07
C PHE A 109 -7.98 11.61 1.17
N PHE A 110 -6.69 11.75 0.87
CA PHE A 110 -5.61 11.50 1.80
C PHE A 110 -4.96 12.81 2.28
N GLY A 111 -4.82 13.80 1.40
CA GLY A 111 -4.14 15.07 1.68
C GLY A 111 -2.62 14.96 1.78
N SER A 112 -2.10 13.86 2.32
CA SER A 112 -0.67 13.59 2.43
C SER A 112 -0.36 12.09 2.39
N PHE A 113 0.88 11.74 2.05
CA PHE A 113 1.37 10.38 2.15
C PHE A 113 1.38 9.84 3.58
N SER A 114 1.60 10.70 4.58
CA SER A 114 1.51 10.30 5.99
C SER A 114 0.11 9.79 6.33
N ASN A 115 -0.94 10.51 5.91
CA ASN A 115 -2.31 10.10 6.13
C ASN A 115 -2.67 8.84 5.33
N TYR A 116 -2.14 8.70 4.12
CA TYR A 116 -2.29 7.48 3.32
C TYR A 116 -1.76 6.25 4.06
N PHE A 117 -0.51 6.29 4.52
CA PHE A 117 0.10 5.15 5.21
C PHE A 117 -0.56 4.89 6.57
N GLN A 118 -0.94 5.94 7.32
CA GLN A 118 -1.71 5.78 8.54
C GLN A 118 -3.01 5.00 8.29
N ARG A 119 -3.73 5.31 7.21
CA ARG A 119 -4.96 4.60 6.86
C ARG A 119 -4.70 3.12 6.50
N VAL A 120 -3.57 2.84 5.84
CA VAL A 120 -3.15 1.45 5.57
C VAL A 120 -2.86 0.71 6.88
N ASP A 121 -2.22 1.36 7.84
CA ASP A 121 -1.94 0.79 9.17
C ASP A 121 -3.23 0.57 9.97
N ASP A 122 -4.16 1.53 9.96
CA ASP A 122 -5.48 1.41 10.62
C ASP A 122 -6.28 0.21 10.06
N MET A 123 -6.22 -0.01 8.74
CA MET A 123 -6.82 -1.19 8.11
C MET A 123 -6.14 -2.47 8.58
N LYS A 124 -4.80 -2.50 8.63
CA LYS A 124 -4.03 -3.68 9.06
C LYS A 124 -4.22 -4.03 10.53
N GLU A 125 -4.35 -3.04 11.40
CA GLU A 125 -4.53 -3.27 12.83
C GLU A 125 -5.92 -3.87 13.12
N ASN A 126 -6.96 -3.31 12.50
CA ASN A 126 -8.33 -3.71 12.79
C ASN A 126 -8.79 -4.97 12.05
N PHE A 127 -8.30 -5.19 10.82
CA PHE A 127 -8.80 -6.25 9.95
C PHE A 127 -8.65 -7.67 10.53
N PRO A 128 -7.50 -8.11 11.08
CA PRO A 128 -7.34 -9.49 11.57
C PRO A 128 -8.36 -9.83 12.65
N ARG A 129 -8.51 -8.97 13.66
CA ARG A 129 -9.47 -9.17 14.76
C ARG A 129 -10.92 -9.23 14.27
N LEU A 130 -11.29 -8.35 13.33
CA LEU A 130 -12.63 -8.33 12.76
C LEU A 130 -12.88 -9.54 11.85
N PHE A 131 -11.83 -10.02 11.16
CA PHE A 131 -11.89 -11.18 10.29
C PHE A 131 -12.04 -12.48 11.09
N ASP A 132 -11.32 -12.60 12.21
CA ASP A 132 -11.51 -13.70 13.16
C ASP A 132 -12.92 -13.70 13.73
N ARG A 133 -13.44 -12.54 14.16
CA ARG A 133 -14.84 -12.43 14.61
C ARG A 133 -15.83 -12.88 13.54
N PHE A 134 -15.59 -12.54 12.27
CA PHE A 134 -16.42 -13.00 11.16
C PHE A 134 -16.35 -14.52 11.00
N LYS A 135 -15.14 -15.11 11.01
CA LYS A 135 -14.97 -16.57 10.98
C LYS A 135 -15.71 -17.26 12.12
N ASP A 136 -15.58 -16.77 13.35
CA ASP A 136 -16.27 -17.32 14.53
C ASP A 136 -17.80 -17.33 14.36
N THR A 137 -18.37 -16.28 13.76
CA THR A 137 -19.81 -16.22 13.49
C THR A 137 -20.23 -17.18 12.38
N VAL A 138 -19.41 -17.33 11.33
CA VAL A 138 -19.65 -18.29 10.25
C VAL A 138 -19.60 -19.73 10.77
N GLU A 139 -18.62 -20.06 11.63
CA GLU A 139 -18.49 -21.38 12.23
C GLU A 139 -19.75 -21.78 13.02
N LYS A 140 -20.27 -20.88 13.85
CA LYS A 140 -21.51 -21.11 14.63
C LYS A 140 -22.74 -21.32 13.75
N MET A 141 -22.76 -20.67 12.58
CA MET A 141 -23.86 -20.76 11.60
C MET A 141 -23.84 -22.08 10.82
N LEU A 142 -22.68 -22.73 10.62
CA LEU A 142 -22.51 -23.92 9.76
C LEU A 142 -23.50 -25.07 10.03
N GLN A 143 -23.88 -25.27 11.29
CA GLN A 143 -24.81 -26.34 11.69
C GLN A 143 -26.22 -26.14 11.11
N TYR A 144 -26.58 -24.89 10.79
CA TYR A 144 -27.89 -24.52 10.24
C TYR A 144 -27.90 -24.51 8.71
N VAL A 145 -26.73 -24.53 8.07
CA VAL A 145 -26.64 -24.53 6.61
C VAL A 145 -27.04 -25.90 6.07
N ASP A 146 -28.09 -25.90 5.25
CA ASP A 146 -28.55 -27.09 4.54
C ASP A 146 -27.46 -27.59 3.57
N LYS A 147 -27.25 -28.90 3.55
CA LYS A 147 -26.24 -29.55 2.71
C LYS A 147 -26.56 -29.42 1.22
N ASP A 148 -27.84 -29.36 0.89
CA ASP A 148 -28.32 -29.29 -0.49
C ASP A 148 -28.44 -27.84 -1.00
N LEU A 149 -28.20 -26.85 -0.14
CA LEU A 149 -28.25 -25.45 -0.51
C LEU A 149 -26.99 -25.06 -1.28
N LYS A 150 -27.19 -24.63 -2.53
CA LYS A 150 -26.10 -24.31 -3.46
C LYS A 150 -26.12 -22.84 -3.90
N PHE A 151 -24.95 -22.33 -4.26
CA PHE A 151 -24.77 -21.06 -4.96
C PHE A 151 -24.47 -21.33 -6.43
N GLN A 152 -25.14 -20.60 -7.30
CA GLN A 152 -24.82 -20.57 -8.73
C GLN A 152 -24.11 -19.25 -9.00
N GLU A 153 -22.92 -19.32 -9.60
CA GLU A 153 -22.18 -18.12 -9.96
C GLU A 153 -22.83 -17.48 -11.20
N THR A 154 -23.05 -16.17 -11.14
CA THR A 154 -23.75 -15.40 -12.18
C THR A 154 -23.02 -15.37 -13.52
N GLU A 155 -21.70 -15.58 -13.51
CA GLU A 155 -20.83 -15.45 -14.70
C GLU A 155 -20.42 -16.79 -15.33
N SER A 156 -20.70 -17.94 -14.70
CA SER A 156 -20.41 -19.27 -15.26
C SER A 156 -21.65 -20.15 -15.26
N SER A 157 -22.27 -20.29 -16.44
CA SER A 157 -23.43 -21.15 -16.64
C SER A 157 -23.04 -22.62 -16.44
N GLY A 158 -23.44 -23.19 -15.29
CA GLY A 158 -23.36 -24.64 -15.02
C GLY A 158 -22.52 -25.05 -13.81
N SER A 159 -21.88 -24.10 -13.11
CA SER A 159 -21.14 -24.40 -11.87
C SER A 159 -22.01 -24.07 -10.64
N GLU A 160 -22.37 -25.09 -9.88
CA GLU A 160 -23.02 -24.94 -8.57
C GLU A 160 -22.05 -25.38 -7.47
N ALA A 161 -21.89 -24.55 -6.44
CA ALA A 161 -21.10 -24.87 -5.25
C ALA A 161 -22.02 -25.01 -4.03
N SER A 162 -21.77 -26.01 -3.17
CA SER A 162 -22.47 -26.10 -1.88
C SER A 162 -22.11 -24.89 -1.02
N LEU A 163 -23.10 -24.21 -0.45
CA LEU A 163 -22.85 -23.10 0.49
C LEU A 163 -22.04 -23.56 1.69
N LYS A 164 -22.25 -24.80 2.14
CA LYS A 164 -21.51 -25.36 3.27
C LYS A 164 -20.02 -25.49 2.96
N SER A 165 -19.66 -25.95 1.76
CA SER A 165 -18.26 -26.04 1.32
C SER A 165 -17.61 -24.65 1.21
N ILE A 166 -18.33 -23.64 0.67
CA ILE A 166 -17.85 -22.25 0.62
C ILE A 166 -17.45 -21.73 2.01
N PHE A 167 -18.26 -22.02 3.04
CA PHE A 167 -17.96 -21.61 4.42
C PHE A 167 -16.86 -22.46 5.07
N LEU A 168 -16.81 -23.76 4.82
CA LEU A 168 -15.74 -24.62 5.33
C LEU A 168 -14.37 -24.26 4.75
N ASP A 169 -14.31 -23.90 3.47
CA ASP A 169 -13.12 -23.36 2.84
C ASP A 169 -12.71 -22.02 3.49
N LEU A 170 -13.67 -21.14 3.85
CA LEU A 170 -13.38 -19.85 4.49
C LEU A 170 -12.75 -20.05 5.88
N LEU A 171 -13.17 -21.11 6.56
CA LEU A 171 -12.67 -21.50 7.87
C LEU A 171 -11.40 -22.35 7.80
N GLU A 172 -10.87 -22.61 6.60
CA GLU A 172 -9.67 -23.43 6.38
C GLU A 172 -9.83 -24.87 6.92
N MET A 173 -11.06 -25.37 7.00
CA MET A 173 -11.39 -26.69 7.56
C MET A 173 -11.45 -27.82 6.51
N GLU A 174 -11.56 -27.49 5.22
CA GLU A 174 -11.43 -28.44 4.12
C GLU A 174 -9.98 -28.45 3.61
N GLY A 175 -9.19 -29.45 4.04
CA GLY A 175 -7.76 -29.59 3.72
C GLY A 175 -7.42 -29.94 2.27
N GLY A 176 -8.19 -29.51 1.26
CA GLY A 176 -7.83 -29.84 -0.12
C GLY A 176 -8.86 -29.67 -1.23
N CYS A 177 -10.03 -29.07 -1.01
CA CYS A 177 -10.98 -28.80 -2.11
C CYS A 177 -10.72 -27.46 -2.84
N GLY A 178 -9.46 -27.01 -2.91
CA GLY A 178 -9.10 -25.71 -3.51
C GLY A 178 -8.51 -25.73 -4.92
N HIS A 179 -8.46 -26.87 -5.60
CA HIS A 179 -7.78 -27.01 -6.90
C HIS A 179 -8.67 -27.23 -8.13
N THR A 180 -9.94 -27.61 -7.98
CA THR A 180 -10.80 -27.92 -9.15
C THR A 180 -12.16 -27.27 -9.15
N PHE A 181 -12.58 -26.63 -8.06
CA PHE A 181 -13.71 -25.71 -8.12
C PHE A 181 -13.17 -24.31 -8.28
N PHE A 182 -13.72 -23.59 -9.26
CA PHE A 182 -13.51 -22.15 -9.39
C PHE A 182 -13.89 -21.52 -8.06
N VAL A 183 -12.86 -21.31 -7.24
CA VAL A 183 -12.85 -20.39 -6.14
C VAL A 183 -13.51 -19.14 -6.69
N THR A 184 -14.75 -18.88 -6.25
CA THR A 184 -15.43 -17.63 -6.57
C THR A 184 -14.42 -16.54 -6.24
N ARG A 185 -14.15 -15.64 -7.18
CA ARG A 185 -13.01 -14.70 -7.06
C ARG A 185 -12.94 -14.03 -5.68
N GLY A 186 -14.08 -13.86 -5.00
CA GLY A 186 -14.19 -13.33 -3.63
C GLY A 186 -13.54 -14.17 -2.51
N HIS A 187 -13.53 -15.50 -2.55
CA HIS A 187 -13.03 -16.32 -1.43
C HIS A 187 -11.51 -16.24 -1.27
N ARG A 188 -10.73 -16.59 -2.30
CA ARG A 188 -9.25 -16.45 -2.27
C ARG A 188 -8.82 -15.02 -2.01
N ARG A 189 -9.60 -14.04 -2.48
CA ARG A 189 -9.27 -12.63 -2.32
C ARG A 189 -9.40 -12.14 -0.88
N LEU A 190 -10.33 -12.72 -0.10
CA LEU A 190 -10.53 -12.35 1.30
C LEU A 190 -9.42 -12.90 2.21
N SER A 191 -9.09 -14.18 2.07
CA SER A 191 -7.98 -14.81 2.83
C SER A 191 -6.62 -14.20 2.49
N THR A 192 -6.43 -13.69 1.27
CA THR A 192 -5.19 -13.00 0.88
C THR A 192 -5.26 -11.48 0.97
N PHE A 193 -6.32 -10.91 1.56
CA PHE A 193 -6.53 -9.46 1.61
C PHE A 193 -5.45 -8.74 2.42
N LEU A 194 -5.06 -9.27 3.58
CA LEU A 194 -3.96 -8.72 4.39
C LEU A 194 -2.64 -8.68 3.62
N ARG A 195 -2.37 -9.70 2.80
CA ARG A 195 -1.22 -9.71 1.90
C ARG A 195 -1.34 -8.63 0.83
N HIS A 196 -2.52 -8.45 0.24
CA HIS A 196 -2.75 -7.36 -0.71
C HIS A 196 -2.59 -5.97 -0.10
N LEU A 197 -3.01 -5.75 1.15
CA LEU A 197 -2.74 -4.50 1.87
C LEU A 197 -1.23 -4.25 2.02
N ASN A 198 -0.48 -5.25 2.50
CA ASN A 198 0.96 -5.14 2.70
C ASN A 198 1.74 -4.95 1.39
N ASP A 199 1.44 -5.76 0.37
CA ASP A 199 2.18 -5.77 -0.87
C ASP A 199 1.81 -4.58 -1.75
N ASN A 200 0.51 -4.35 -2.00
CA ASN A 200 0.06 -3.36 -2.98
C ASN A 200 -0.08 -1.95 -2.41
N LEU A 201 -0.55 -1.79 -1.16
CA LEU A 201 -0.72 -0.46 -0.55
C LEU A 201 0.49 -0.04 0.30
N GLY A 202 1.20 -1.00 0.89
CA GLY A 202 2.43 -0.74 1.62
C GLY A 202 3.65 -0.69 0.69
N LEU A 203 4.24 -1.85 0.43
CA LEU A 203 5.54 -1.97 -0.23
C LEU A 203 5.57 -1.40 -1.64
N HIS A 204 4.56 -1.68 -2.47
CA HIS A 204 4.61 -1.27 -3.87
C HIS A 204 4.53 0.25 -4.00
N VAL A 205 3.63 0.89 -3.25
CA VAL A 205 3.52 2.36 -3.22
C VAL A 205 4.76 2.98 -2.61
N PHE A 206 5.26 2.43 -1.51
CA PHE A 206 6.50 2.90 -0.88
C PHE A 206 7.70 2.79 -1.84
N GLY A 207 7.91 1.63 -2.47
CA GLY A 207 9.01 1.39 -3.40
C GLY A 207 8.89 2.24 -4.67
N LYS A 208 7.67 2.46 -5.18
CA LYS A 208 7.46 3.37 -6.32
C LYS A 208 7.75 4.83 -5.99
N TYR A 209 7.46 5.27 -4.77
CA TYR A 209 7.58 6.67 -4.38
C TYR A 209 8.97 7.02 -3.82
N PHE A 210 9.50 6.19 -2.93
CA PHE A 210 10.78 6.42 -2.29
C PHE A 210 11.93 5.70 -2.98
N GLY A 211 11.67 4.67 -3.81
CA GLY A 211 12.70 3.82 -4.41
C GLY A 211 13.77 4.58 -5.18
N TYR A 212 13.38 5.61 -5.96
CA TYR A 212 14.32 6.46 -6.67
C TYR A 212 15.18 7.29 -5.69
N ALA A 213 14.56 7.86 -4.66
CA ALA A 213 15.28 8.65 -3.65
C ALA A 213 16.26 7.82 -2.80
N VAL A 214 16.05 6.50 -2.71
CA VAL A 214 16.91 5.59 -1.93
C VAL A 214 17.80 4.69 -2.79
N ASP A 215 17.81 4.86 -4.11
CA ASP A 215 18.65 4.05 -4.99
C ASP A 215 20.14 4.42 -4.89
N ASP A 216 21.01 3.46 -5.21
CA ASP A 216 22.46 3.62 -5.13
C ASP A 216 22.98 4.75 -6.04
N ALA A 217 22.31 4.99 -7.17
CA ALA A 217 22.70 6.01 -8.12
C ALA A 217 22.44 7.41 -7.57
N SER A 218 21.26 7.67 -7.01
CA SER A 218 20.86 8.94 -6.42
C SER A 218 21.65 9.25 -5.16
N LEU A 219 21.87 8.24 -4.31
CA LEU A 219 22.77 8.36 -3.15
C LEU A 219 24.21 8.66 -3.58
N GLY A 220 24.70 8.00 -4.64
CA GLY A 220 26.01 8.25 -5.23
C GLY A 220 26.16 9.67 -5.76
N CYS A 221 25.15 10.18 -6.49
CA CYS A 221 25.10 11.55 -6.98
C CYS A 221 25.10 12.58 -5.83
N LEU A 222 24.34 12.35 -4.75
CA LEU A 222 24.38 13.23 -3.57
C LEU A 222 25.76 13.24 -2.90
N GLY A 223 26.43 12.08 -2.81
CA GLY A 223 27.81 12.00 -2.33
C GLY A 223 28.83 12.68 -3.27
N GLU A 224 28.56 12.73 -4.58
CA GLU A 224 29.35 13.50 -5.54
C GLU A 224 29.16 15.01 -5.37
N VAL A 225 27.94 15.46 -5.14
CA VAL A 225 27.66 16.87 -4.83
C VAL A 225 28.36 17.29 -3.54
N GLU A 226 28.35 16.45 -2.50
CA GLU A 226 29.07 16.71 -1.25
C GLU A 226 30.57 16.89 -1.48
N ARG A 227 31.19 16.01 -2.29
CA ARG A 227 32.61 16.10 -2.65
C ARG A 227 32.96 17.36 -3.46
N GLU A 228 32.10 17.75 -4.41
CA GLU A 228 32.32 18.96 -5.19
C GLU A 228 32.11 20.24 -4.35
N LEU A 229 31.22 20.22 -3.35
CA LEU A 229 31.07 21.30 -2.36
C LEU A 229 32.31 21.43 -1.46
N ASP A 230 32.91 20.33 -1.04
CA ASP A 230 34.19 20.34 -0.31
C ASP A 230 35.33 20.92 -1.16
N ALA A 231 35.35 20.59 -2.44
CA ALA A 231 36.33 21.14 -3.38
C ALA A 231 36.12 22.65 -3.59
N LEU A 232 34.86 23.09 -3.66
CA LEU A 232 34.46 24.48 -3.77
C LEU A 232 34.87 25.30 -2.54
N GLU A 233 34.66 24.77 -1.33
CA GLU A 233 35.10 25.42 -0.09
C GLU A 233 36.63 25.61 -0.06
N LYS A 234 37.39 24.61 -0.52
CA LYS A 234 38.86 24.68 -0.61
C LYS A 234 39.32 25.72 -1.61
N GLU A 235 38.70 25.82 -2.78
CA GLU A 235 39.06 26.84 -3.77
C GLU A 235 38.71 28.24 -3.28
N ILE A 236 37.53 28.46 -2.70
CA ILE A 236 37.13 29.76 -2.15
C ILE A 236 38.08 30.21 -1.04
N SER A 237 38.54 29.28 -0.21
CA SER A 237 39.51 29.57 0.86
C SER A 237 40.90 29.99 0.35
N ARG A 238 41.23 29.70 -0.91
CA ARG A 238 42.47 30.19 -1.57
C ARG A 238 42.33 31.61 -2.11
N TYR A 239 41.11 32.09 -2.36
CA TYR A 239 40.86 33.46 -2.76
C TYR A 239 40.86 34.38 -1.54
N MET A 240 41.58 35.50 -1.63
CA MET A 240 41.56 36.53 -0.58
C MET A 240 40.26 37.35 -0.65
N LEU A 241 39.18 36.76 -0.14
CA LEU A 241 37.93 37.47 0.07
C LEU A 241 38.01 38.40 1.29
N PRO A 242 37.31 39.55 1.28
CA PRO A 242 37.12 40.35 2.49
C PRO A 242 36.57 39.49 3.62
N LYS A 243 37.12 39.63 4.84
CA LYS A 243 36.86 38.73 5.98
C LYS A 243 35.37 38.45 6.25
N ALA A 244 34.53 39.49 6.18
CA ALA A 244 33.09 39.36 6.38
C ALA A 244 32.38 38.59 5.26
N GLN A 245 32.85 38.72 4.02
CA GLN A 245 32.29 38.03 2.86
C GLN A 245 32.77 36.57 2.81
N GLY A 246 34.04 36.32 3.10
CA GLY A 246 34.58 34.96 3.25
C GLY A 246 33.84 34.16 4.32
N ALA A 247 33.61 34.76 5.50
CA ALA A 247 32.87 34.12 6.59
C ALA A 247 31.42 33.77 6.21
N ARG A 248 30.71 34.64 5.48
CA ARG A 248 29.34 34.36 5.02
C ARG A 248 29.27 33.20 4.03
N VAL A 249 30.18 33.18 3.06
CA VAL A 249 30.22 32.13 2.02
C VAL A 249 30.61 30.78 2.63
N GLN A 250 31.60 30.76 3.53
CA GLN A 250 31.99 29.56 4.26
C GLN A 250 30.87 29.03 5.16
N GLY A 251 30.14 29.93 5.84
CA GLY A 251 28.96 29.56 6.62
C GLY A 251 27.89 28.89 5.76
N ALA A 252 27.51 29.53 4.65
CA ALA A 252 26.50 28.99 3.75
C ALA A 252 26.89 27.63 3.13
N LEU A 253 28.16 27.46 2.73
CA LEU A 253 28.63 26.16 2.20
C LEU A 253 28.59 25.06 3.25
N ARG A 254 28.96 25.39 4.49
CA ARG A 254 28.87 24.45 5.61
C ARG A 254 27.44 24.03 5.87
N ASP A 255 26.50 24.98 5.92
CA ASP A 255 25.08 24.69 6.16
C ASP A 255 24.50 23.79 5.07
N VAL A 256 24.86 24.03 3.80
CA VAL A 256 24.45 23.20 2.66
C VAL A 256 25.04 21.79 2.77
N ARG A 257 26.32 21.66 3.12
CA ARG A 257 26.97 20.36 3.30
C ARG A 257 26.34 19.57 4.43
N GLU A 258 26.13 20.19 5.59
CA GLU A 258 25.48 19.54 6.74
C GLU A 258 24.07 19.07 6.39
N SER A 259 23.33 19.85 5.59
CA SER A 259 22.01 19.49 5.10
C SER A 259 22.05 18.28 4.16
N ILE A 260 23.01 18.23 3.22
CA ILE A 260 23.19 17.10 2.30
C ILE A 260 23.62 15.84 3.06
N GLY A 261 24.58 15.95 3.97
CA GLY A 261 25.02 14.82 4.81
C GLY A 261 23.86 14.27 5.66
N SER A 262 23.05 15.16 6.26
CA SER A 262 21.83 14.76 7.00
C SER A 262 20.82 14.04 6.09
N LEU A 263 20.65 14.52 4.85
CA LEU A 263 19.76 13.90 3.87
C LEU A 263 20.25 12.51 3.47
N ILE A 264 21.54 12.34 3.15
CA ILE A 264 22.14 11.05 2.81
C ILE A 264 21.92 10.04 3.94
N GLN A 265 22.20 10.42 5.19
CA GLN A 265 21.99 9.55 6.35
C GLN A 265 20.52 9.12 6.50
N LYS A 266 19.57 10.05 6.33
CA LYS A 266 18.14 9.73 6.40
C LYS A 266 17.70 8.81 5.28
N LEU A 267 18.19 9.01 4.06
CA LEU A 267 17.85 8.15 2.91
C LEU A 267 18.47 6.74 3.05
N GLN A 268 19.68 6.63 3.58
CA GLN A 268 20.30 5.33 3.91
C GLN A 268 19.51 4.59 5.00
N ALA A 269 19.10 5.29 6.05
CA ALA A 269 18.24 4.71 7.09
C ALA A 269 16.88 4.26 6.53
N LEU A 270 16.28 5.06 5.65
CA LEU A 270 15.04 4.73 4.96
C LEU A 270 15.18 3.47 4.09
N ARG A 271 16.29 3.34 3.37
CA ARG A 271 16.61 2.15 2.58
C ARG A 271 16.73 0.90 3.44
N ALA A 272 17.50 0.98 4.52
CA ALA A 272 17.69 -0.15 5.43
C ALA A 272 16.36 -0.61 6.03
N ALA A 273 15.50 0.35 6.42
CA ALA A 273 14.16 0.04 6.93
C ALA A 273 13.27 -0.62 5.85
N TYR A 274 13.34 -0.16 4.61
CA TYR A 274 12.61 -0.77 3.49
C TYR A 274 13.08 -2.20 3.18
N ASP A 275 14.40 -2.41 3.09
CA ASP A 275 14.97 -3.73 2.81
C ASP A 275 14.60 -4.73 3.91
N GLN A 276 14.60 -4.28 5.18
CA GLN A 276 14.13 -5.08 6.30
C GLN A 276 12.64 -5.41 6.18
N ALA A 277 11.78 -4.44 5.87
CA ALA A 277 10.35 -4.67 5.69
C ALA A 277 10.05 -5.69 4.57
N VAL A 278 10.80 -5.62 3.46
CA VAL A 278 10.71 -6.60 2.37
C VAL A 278 11.17 -7.99 2.83
N ALA A 279 12.22 -8.08 3.63
CA ALA A 279 12.72 -9.34 4.18
C ALA A 279 11.71 -9.98 5.14
N ASP A 280 11.13 -9.20 6.06
CA ASP A 280 10.13 -9.66 7.02
C ASP A 280 8.90 -10.24 6.32
N LEU A 281 8.38 -9.54 5.31
CA LEU A 281 7.23 -10.01 4.52
C LEU A 281 7.51 -11.32 3.77
N LYS A 282 8.75 -11.51 3.29
CA LYS A 282 9.17 -12.77 2.67
C LYS A 282 9.26 -13.91 3.69
N GLN A 283 9.65 -13.65 4.93
CA GLN A 283 9.70 -14.65 5.99
C GLN A 283 8.30 -15.07 6.43
N THR A 284 7.39 -14.12 6.64
CA THR A 284 5.98 -14.41 7.01
C THR A 284 5.28 -15.26 5.94
N THR A 285 5.60 -15.03 4.66
CA THR A 285 5.05 -15.83 3.55
C THR A 285 5.57 -17.28 3.52
N ARG A 286 6.75 -17.56 4.12
CA ARG A 286 7.32 -18.91 4.22
C ARG A 286 6.84 -19.69 5.43
N GLN A 287 6.44 -19.02 6.51
CA GLN A 287 5.93 -19.66 7.72
C GLN A 287 4.45 -20.06 7.60
N ASN A 288 3.69 -19.41 6.71
CA ASN A 288 2.28 -19.72 6.42
C ASN A 288 2.09 -20.68 5.23
N ARG A 289 3.13 -21.46 4.87
CA ARG A 289 3.10 -22.54 3.87
C ARG A 289 3.52 -23.83 4.53
#